data_AF-A0A8I6A4A5-F1
#
_entry.id   AF-A0A8I6A4A5-F1
#
_cell.length_a   1.000
_cell.length_b   1.000
_cell.length_c   1.000
_cell.angle_alpha   90.00
_cell.angle_beta   90.00
_cell.angle_gamma   90.00
#
_symmetry.space_group_name_H-M   'P 1'
#
loop_
_entity.id
_entity.type
_entity.pdbx_description
1 polymer ?
#
loop_
_entity_poly.entity_id
_entity_poly.type
_entity_poly.pdbx_seq_one_letter_code
_entity_poly.pdbx_strand_id
1 'polypeptide(L)'
;MQEIIASVDHIKFDLEIAVEQQLGAQPLPFPGMDKSGAAVCEFFLKAACGKGGMCPFRHISGEKTVVCKHWLRGLCKKGDQCEFLHEYDMTKMPECYFYSKFGECSNKECPFLHIDPESKIKDCPWYDRGFCKHGPLCRHRHTRRVICVNYLVGFCPEGPSCKFMHPRFELPMGTTEQPPLPQQTQPPTKVSYPAAPWPHRPAKMVLLPTLCEVYYRPH
;
A
#
# COMPACT_ATOMS: atom_id res chain seq x y z
N MET A 1 -13.78 -21.66 35.85
CA MET A 1 -13.30 -23.05 35.64
C MET A 1 -12.06 -22.94 34.79
N GLN A 2 -10.94 -23.52 35.20
CA GLN A 2 -9.61 -23.25 34.61
C GLN A 2 -9.36 -24.17 33.41
N GLU A 3 -8.74 -23.63 32.36
CA GLU A 3 -8.36 -24.37 31.13
C GLU A 3 -7.45 -25.58 31.42
N ILE A 4 -6.69 -25.56 32.52
CA ILE A 4 -5.80 -26.67 32.90
C ILE A 4 -6.59 -27.88 33.43
N ILE A 5 -7.72 -27.64 34.11
CA ILE A 5 -8.50 -28.69 34.76
C ILE A 5 -9.43 -29.37 33.75
N ALA A 6 -9.96 -28.60 32.79
CA ALA A 6 -10.92 -29.07 31.80
C ALA A 6 -10.61 -28.47 30.42
N SER A 7 -9.44 -28.76 29.87
CA SER A 7 -9.11 -28.39 28.48
C SER A 7 -10.00 -29.18 27.53
N VAL A 8 -10.66 -28.47 26.62
CA VAL A 8 -11.53 -29.02 25.58
C VAL A 8 -10.90 -28.95 24.20
N ASP A 9 -9.62 -28.56 24.10
CA ASP A 9 -8.96 -28.26 22.82
C ASP A 9 -8.77 -29.49 21.93
N HIS A 10 -8.73 -30.69 22.53
CA HIS A 10 -8.60 -31.96 21.82
C HIS A 10 -9.95 -32.52 21.35
N ILE A 11 -11.07 -31.91 21.75
CA ILE A 11 -12.42 -32.37 21.46
C ILE A 11 -12.98 -31.52 20.33
N LYS A 12 -13.32 -32.16 19.20
CA LYS A 12 -14.08 -31.49 18.15
C LYS A 12 -15.56 -31.52 18.50
N PHE A 13 -16.15 -30.34 18.60
CA PHE A 13 -17.58 -30.21 18.85
C PHE A 13 -18.35 -30.32 17.54
N ASP A 14 -19.54 -30.93 17.59
CA ASP A 14 -20.45 -30.96 16.45
C ASP A 14 -20.80 -29.53 15.96
N LEU A 15 -20.81 -28.56 16.88
CA LEU A 15 -21.01 -27.14 16.55
C LEU A 15 -19.90 -26.59 15.66
N GLU A 16 -18.64 -26.91 15.94
CA GLU A 16 -17.49 -26.47 15.15
C GLU A 16 -17.61 -27.00 13.72
N ILE A 17 -17.88 -28.31 13.58
CA ILE A 17 -18.08 -28.98 12.30
C ILE A 17 -19.25 -28.35 11.53
N ALA A 18 -20.38 -28.09 12.21
CA ALA A 18 -21.56 -27.52 11.58
C ALA A 18 -21.36 -26.07 11.12
N VAL A 19 -20.59 -25.26 11.86
CA VAL A 19 -20.27 -23.86 11.49
C VAL A 19 -19.31 -23.82 10.31
N GLU A 20 -18.23 -24.61 10.34
CA GLU A 20 -17.24 -24.69 9.24
C GLU A 20 -17.88 -25.18 7.94
N GLN A 21 -18.73 -26.20 8.01
CA GLN A 21 -19.41 -26.77 6.85
C GLN A 21 -20.68 -26.00 6.46
N GLN A 22 -21.07 -24.97 7.23
CA GLN A 22 -22.29 -24.18 7.05
C GLN A 22 -23.56 -25.05 6.91
N LEU A 23 -23.64 -26.12 7.70
CA LEU A 23 -24.76 -27.05 7.68
C LEU A 23 -26.05 -26.36 8.13
N GLY A 24 -27.17 -26.68 7.47
CA GLY A 24 -28.49 -26.14 7.81
C GLY A 24 -28.73 -24.69 7.38
N ALA A 25 -27.76 -24.00 6.77
CA ALA A 25 -27.93 -22.63 6.33
C ALA A 25 -28.79 -22.55 5.05
N GLN A 26 -30.06 -22.18 5.19
CA GLN A 26 -30.96 -21.94 4.06
C GLN A 26 -30.62 -20.64 3.32
N PRO A 27 -30.88 -20.53 2.00
CA PRO A 27 -30.77 -19.27 1.27
C PRO A 27 -31.67 -18.19 1.89
N LEU A 28 -31.28 -16.93 1.72
CA LEU A 28 -32.10 -15.81 2.20
C LEU A 28 -33.44 -15.75 1.44
N PRO A 29 -34.54 -15.40 2.13
CA PRO A 29 -35.87 -15.36 1.53
C PRO A 29 -36.03 -14.21 0.53
N PHE A 30 -35.28 -13.11 0.72
CA PHE A 30 -35.35 -11.92 -0.12
C PHE A 30 -33.96 -11.50 -0.62
N PRO A 31 -33.83 -11.09 -1.88
CA PRO A 31 -32.58 -10.57 -2.41
C PRO A 31 -32.26 -9.18 -1.82
N GLY A 32 -30.98 -8.91 -1.60
CA GLY A 32 -30.51 -7.59 -1.15
C GLY A 32 -30.62 -7.32 0.35
N MET A 33 -30.94 -8.34 1.17
CA MET A 33 -30.87 -8.20 2.63
C MET A 33 -29.44 -7.93 3.09
N ASP A 34 -29.30 -7.11 4.13
CA ASP A 34 -28.00 -6.83 4.73
C ASP A 34 -27.55 -8.01 5.60
N LYS A 35 -26.27 -8.33 5.51
CA LYS A 35 -25.64 -9.48 6.20
C LYS A 35 -24.55 -9.00 7.17
N SER A 36 -24.75 -7.82 7.74
CA SER A 36 -23.73 -7.08 8.50
C SER A 36 -23.33 -7.77 9.82
N GLY A 37 -24.16 -8.69 10.33
CA GLY A 37 -23.86 -9.53 11.50
C GLY A 37 -23.64 -11.01 11.18
N ALA A 38 -23.63 -11.40 9.90
CA ALA A 38 -23.39 -12.78 9.50
C ALA A 38 -21.89 -13.09 9.42
N ALA A 39 -21.53 -14.35 9.68
CA ALA A 39 -20.17 -14.82 9.48
C ALA A 39 -19.73 -14.66 8.01
N VAL A 40 -18.42 -14.56 7.80
CA VAL A 40 -17.82 -14.52 6.46
C VAL A 40 -17.98 -15.89 5.81
N CYS A 41 -18.41 -15.92 4.55
CA CYS A 41 -18.54 -17.18 3.83
C CYS A 41 -17.17 -17.72 3.42
N GLU A 42 -16.71 -18.78 4.07
CA GLU A 42 -15.46 -19.46 3.71
C GLU A 42 -15.51 -20.09 2.31
N PHE A 43 -16.67 -20.61 1.91
CA PHE A 43 -16.85 -21.15 0.55
C PHE A 43 -16.72 -20.06 -0.51
N PHE A 44 -17.13 -18.83 -0.22
CA PHE A 44 -16.95 -17.72 -1.16
C PHE A 44 -15.48 -17.33 -1.27
N LEU A 45 -14.75 -17.31 -0.15
CA LEU A 45 -13.31 -17.07 -0.14
C LEU A 45 -12.54 -18.14 -0.95
N LYS A 46 -13.01 -19.39 -0.92
CA LYS A 46 -12.49 -20.52 -1.71
C LYS A 46 -13.09 -20.62 -3.13
N ALA A 47 -13.89 -19.65 -3.56
CA ALA A 47 -14.61 -19.63 -4.84
C ALA A 47 -15.55 -20.84 -5.12
N ALA A 48 -16.06 -21.49 -4.07
CA ALA A 48 -16.94 -22.66 -4.11
C ALA A 48 -18.39 -22.38 -3.66
N CYS A 49 -18.75 -21.11 -3.38
CA CYS A 49 -20.09 -20.78 -2.89
C CYS A 49 -21.16 -20.85 -4.02
N GLY A 50 -22.01 -21.87 -3.97
CA GLY A 50 -23.12 -22.06 -4.91
C GLY A 50 -24.35 -21.18 -4.65
N LYS A 51 -24.43 -20.47 -3.51
CA LYS A 51 -25.61 -19.68 -3.10
C LYS A 51 -25.65 -18.27 -3.69
N GLY A 52 -24.57 -17.83 -4.33
CA GLY A 52 -24.48 -16.51 -4.98
C GLY A 52 -24.83 -15.34 -4.04
N GLY A 53 -25.56 -14.35 -4.56
CA GLY A 53 -25.97 -13.16 -3.78
C GLY A 53 -27.02 -13.43 -2.69
N MET A 54 -27.66 -14.61 -2.70
CA MET A 54 -28.64 -15.03 -1.69
C MET A 54 -28.01 -15.89 -0.58
N CYS A 55 -26.69 -15.99 -0.56
CA CYS A 55 -25.97 -16.62 0.54
C CYS A 55 -26.31 -15.91 1.87
N PRO A 56 -26.68 -16.63 2.94
CA PRO A 56 -26.96 -16.04 4.25
C PRO A 56 -25.69 -15.50 4.94
N PHE A 57 -24.51 -15.91 4.46
CA PHE A 57 -23.21 -15.45 4.95
C PHE A 57 -22.68 -14.28 4.14
N ARG A 58 -21.83 -13.48 4.76
CA ARG A 58 -21.23 -12.29 4.16
C ARG A 58 -20.20 -12.65 3.10
N HIS A 59 -20.31 -12.05 1.93
CA HIS A 59 -19.31 -12.15 0.86
C HIS A 59 -18.40 -10.91 0.87
N ILE A 60 -17.10 -11.12 0.93
CA ILE A 60 -16.10 -10.04 0.90
C ILE A 60 -15.56 -9.94 -0.52
N SER A 61 -16.11 -9.02 -1.30
CA SER A 61 -15.61 -8.72 -2.64
C SER A 61 -14.76 -7.46 -2.62
N GLY A 62 -13.54 -7.55 -3.13
CA GLY A 62 -12.61 -6.43 -3.32
C GLY A 62 -11.99 -5.85 -2.04
N GLU A 63 -10.90 -5.13 -2.24
CA GLU A 63 -10.18 -4.39 -1.21
C GLU A 63 -10.91 -3.07 -0.93
N LYS A 64 -11.30 -2.87 0.33
CA LYS A 64 -11.99 -1.65 0.80
C LYS A 64 -11.06 -0.92 1.76
N THR A 65 -10.84 0.36 1.51
CA THR A 65 -9.80 1.15 2.21
C THR A 65 -10.32 1.94 3.40
N VAL A 66 -11.58 2.41 3.35
CA VAL A 66 -12.14 3.32 4.36
C VAL A 66 -13.39 2.72 5.00
N VAL A 67 -13.52 2.85 6.32
CA VAL A 67 -14.66 2.36 7.09
C VAL A 67 -15.96 3.09 6.71
N CYS A 68 -17.04 2.32 6.58
CA CYS A 68 -18.36 2.83 6.25
C CYS A 68 -18.99 3.58 7.43
N LYS A 69 -19.21 4.88 7.27
CA LYS A 69 -19.87 5.71 8.30
C LYS A 69 -21.30 5.26 8.64
N HIS A 70 -22.01 4.62 7.69
CA HIS A 70 -23.40 4.17 7.90
C HIS A 70 -23.46 2.83 8.61
N TRP A 71 -22.46 1.96 8.38
CA TRP A 71 -22.36 0.66 9.04
C TRP A 71 -22.07 0.80 10.54
N LEU A 72 -21.23 1.77 10.93
CA LEU A 72 -20.98 2.09 12.34
C LEU A 72 -22.25 2.43 13.12
N ARG A 73 -23.32 2.86 12.44
CA ARG A 73 -24.63 3.16 13.03
C ARG A 73 -25.66 2.05 12.84
N GLY A 74 -25.31 0.95 12.16
CA GLY A 74 -26.23 -0.13 11.80
C GLY A 74 -27.25 0.26 10.71
N LEU A 75 -27.00 1.30 9.92
CA LEU A 75 -27.95 1.84 8.93
C LEU A 75 -27.51 1.60 7.46
N CYS A 76 -26.54 0.73 7.24
CA CYS A 76 -26.05 0.47 5.89
C CYS A 76 -27.01 -0.44 5.11
N LYS A 77 -27.68 0.11 4.09
CA LYS A 77 -28.58 -0.64 3.20
C LYS A 77 -27.85 -1.39 2.07
N LYS A 78 -26.59 -1.02 1.78
CA LYS A 78 -25.81 -1.64 0.69
C LYS A 78 -25.27 -3.04 1.06
N GLY A 79 -25.28 -3.41 2.34
CA GLY A 79 -24.79 -4.71 2.82
C GLY A 79 -23.40 -5.03 2.27
N ASP A 80 -23.25 -6.20 1.67
CA ASP A 80 -21.99 -6.69 1.08
C ASP A 80 -21.52 -5.91 -0.16
N GLN A 81 -22.45 -5.22 -0.83
CA GLN A 81 -22.17 -4.43 -2.04
C GLN A 81 -21.77 -2.99 -1.69
N CYS A 82 -21.50 -2.72 -0.41
CA CYS A 82 -21.01 -1.42 0.01
C CYS A 82 -19.57 -1.19 -0.48
N GLU A 83 -19.33 0.00 -1.06
CA GLU A 83 -17.99 0.44 -1.47
C GLU A 83 -17.04 0.69 -0.28
N PHE A 84 -17.59 0.79 0.92
CA PHE A 84 -16.86 1.09 2.15
C PHE A 84 -16.72 -0.15 3.04
N LEU A 85 -15.65 -0.19 3.82
CA LEU A 85 -15.30 -1.30 4.70
C LEU A 85 -16.30 -1.44 5.86
N HIS A 86 -16.80 -2.65 6.08
CA HIS A 86 -17.66 -3.01 7.23
C HIS A 86 -16.83 -3.74 8.30
N GLU A 87 -15.76 -3.10 8.73
CA GLU A 87 -14.86 -3.60 9.78
C GLU A 87 -14.51 -2.44 10.70
N TYR A 88 -14.36 -2.74 11.99
CA TYR A 88 -14.04 -1.74 12.99
C TYR A 88 -12.53 -1.55 13.07
N ASP A 89 -12.00 -0.67 12.23
CA ASP A 89 -10.58 -0.31 12.19
C ASP A 89 -10.44 1.22 12.36
N MET A 90 -9.84 1.64 13.48
CA MET A 90 -9.64 3.06 13.79
C MET A 90 -8.64 3.73 12.85
N THR A 91 -7.70 2.98 12.26
CA THR A 91 -6.69 3.52 11.35
C THR A 91 -7.26 3.88 9.98
N LYS A 92 -8.35 3.21 9.59
CA LYS A 92 -9.05 3.38 8.31
C LYS A 92 -10.34 4.18 8.44
N MET A 93 -10.52 4.87 9.56
CA MET A 93 -11.70 5.70 9.77
C MET A 93 -11.65 6.94 8.86
N PRO A 94 -12.76 7.39 8.28
CA PRO A 94 -12.78 8.64 7.51
C PRO A 94 -12.35 9.86 8.34
N GLU A 95 -11.86 10.89 7.64
CA GLU A 95 -11.47 12.17 8.23
C GLU A 95 -12.69 12.87 8.86
N CYS A 96 -12.47 13.52 10.02
CA CYS A 96 -13.49 14.32 10.68
C CYS A 96 -13.78 15.59 9.88
N TYR A 97 -15.01 15.74 9.41
CA TYR A 97 -15.43 16.91 8.64
C TYR A 97 -15.29 18.22 9.44
N PHE A 98 -15.69 18.23 10.71
CA PHE A 98 -15.66 19.43 11.55
C PHE A 98 -14.22 19.89 11.80
N TYR A 99 -13.34 18.96 12.15
CA TYR A 99 -11.93 19.26 12.38
C TYR A 99 -11.23 19.73 11.10
N SER A 100 -11.45 19.04 9.97
CA SER A 100 -10.83 19.41 8.70
C SER A 100 -11.29 20.78 8.18
N LYS A 101 -12.53 21.21 8.48
CA LYS A 101 -13.09 22.47 7.96
C LYS A 101 -12.92 23.65 8.91
N PHE A 102 -13.14 23.44 10.21
CA PHE A 102 -13.17 24.50 11.21
C PHE A 102 -11.95 24.49 12.13
N GLY A 103 -11.09 23.46 12.06
CA GLY A 103 -9.93 23.30 12.94
C GLY A 103 -10.27 22.84 14.36
N GLU A 104 -11.56 22.67 14.67
CA GLU A 104 -12.05 22.28 15.99
C GLU A 104 -13.16 21.23 15.86
N CYS A 105 -13.11 20.22 16.71
CA CYS A 105 -14.19 19.23 16.86
C CYS A 105 -14.84 19.40 18.21
N SER A 106 -16.17 19.54 18.25
CA SER A 106 -16.93 19.67 19.50
C SER A 106 -16.92 18.41 20.36
N ASN A 107 -16.65 17.23 19.78
CA ASN A 107 -16.66 15.95 20.47
C ASN A 107 -15.23 15.59 20.91
N LYS A 108 -15.03 15.37 22.22
CA LYS A 108 -13.74 14.97 22.79
C LYS A 108 -13.36 13.54 22.40
N GLU A 109 -14.35 12.65 22.33
CA GLU A 109 -14.19 11.26 21.90
C GLU A 109 -14.71 11.09 20.47
N CYS A 110 -14.13 11.83 19.53
CA CYS A 110 -14.48 11.71 18.12
C CYS A 110 -13.85 10.43 17.53
N PRO A 111 -14.64 9.47 17.00
CA PRO A 111 -14.07 8.27 16.37
C PRO A 111 -13.32 8.56 15.07
N PHE A 112 -13.63 9.69 14.43
CA PHE A 112 -13.08 10.09 13.13
C PHE A 112 -11.66 10.66 13.25
N LEU A 113 -10.86 10.50 12.18
CA LEU A 113 -9.47 10.96 12.19
C LEU A 113 -9.39 12.49 12.20
N HIS A 114 -8.70 13.05 13.18
CA HIS A 114 -8.33 14.47 13.25
C HIS A 114 -6.97 14.64 12.57
N ILE A 115 -6.99 15.11 11.32
CA ILE A 115 -5.78 15.40 10.53
C ILE A 115 -5.70 16.91 10.37
N ASP A 116 -4.61 17.51 10.83
CA ASP A 116 -4.38 18.93 10.63
C ASP A 116 -4.18 19.23 9.14
N PRO A 117 -4.94 20.18 8.56
CA PRO A 117 -4.81 20.50 7.14
C PRO A 117 -3.39 20.97 6.77
N GLU A 118 -2.67 21.62 7.69
CA GLU A 118 -1.28 22.04 7.50
C GLU A 118 -0.31 20.85 7.44
N SER A 119 -0.61 19.76 8.17
CA SER A 119 0.20 18.54 8.13
C SER A 119 0.04 17.78 6.81
N LYS A 120 -1.09 17.97 6.11
CA LYS A 120 -1.39 17.36 4.80
C LYS A 120 -0.60 18.00 3.65
N ILE A 121 -0.15 19.24 3.81
CA ILE A 121 0.69 19.92 2.82
C ILE A 121 2.08 19.28 2.88
N LYS A 122 2.46 18.58 1.80
CA LYS A 122 3.79 17.98 1.67
C LYS A 122 4.86 19.07 1.68
N ASP A 123 6.01 18.77 2.28
CA ASP A 123 7.19 19.63 2.22
C ASP A 123 7.61 19.80 0.75
N CYS A 124 8.07 21.00 0.41
CA CYS A 124 8.48 21.33 -0.95
C CYS A 124 9.81 20.66 -1.30
N PRO A 125 9.87 19.76 -2.29
CA PRO A 125 11.12 19.09 -2.68
C PRO A 125 12.20 20.05 -3.23
N TRP A 126 11.80 21.25 -3.67
CA TRP A 126 12.72 22.27 -4.18
C TRP A 126 13.31 23.12 -3.05
N TYR A 127 12.48 23.50 -2.08
CA TYR A 127 12.95 24.24 -0.90
C TYR A 127 13.85 23.39 -0.02
N ASP A 128 13.56 22.09 0.10
CA ASP A 128 14.40 21.14 0.83
C ASP A 128 15.80 20.98 0.23
N ARG A 129 15.95 21.27 -1.07
CA ARG A 129 17.25 21.34 -1.75
C ARG A 129 17.93 22.71 -1.66
N GLY A 130 17.30 23.68 -1.02
CA GLY A 130 17.84 25.00 -0.71
C GLY A 130 17.01 26.15 -1.26
N PHE A 131 16.50 26.05 -2.49
CA PHE A 131 15.75 27.15 -3.11
C PHE A 131 14.54 26.66 -3.88
N CYS A 132 13.38 27.26 -3.58
CA CYS A 132 12.16 27.08 -4.35
C CYS A 132 11.90 28.32 -5.21
N LYS A 133 11.75 28.13 -6.52
CA LYS A 133 11.44 29.19 -7.49
C LYS A 133 10.16 29.97 -7.19
N HIS A 134 9.21 29.35 -6.47
CA HIS A 134 7.94 29.98 -6.11
C HIS A 134 8.05 30.83 -4.84
N GLY A 135 9.18 30.79 -4.14
CA GLY A 135 9.42 31.58 -2.93
C GLY A 135 8.31 31.40 -1.89
N PRO A 136 7.86 32.46 -1.20
CA PRO A 136 6.83 32.36 -0.16
C PRO A 136 5.43 32.02 -0.71
N LEU A 137 5.23 32.07 -2.03
CA LEU A 137 3.94 31.75 -2.67
C LEU A 137 3.86 30.27 -3.10
N CYS A 138 4.78 29.41 -2.63
CA CYS A 138 4.73 28.00 -2.96
C CYS A 138 3.52 27.32 -2.30
N ARG A 139 2.83 26.47 -3.06
CA ARG A 139 1.75 25.61 -2.56
C ARG A 139 2.23 24.56 -1.54
N HIS A 140 3.51 24.19 -1.60
CA HIS A 140 4.11 23.20 -0.69
C HIS A 140 4.75 23.88 0.51
N ARG A 141 4.78 23.19 1.65
CA ARG A 141 5.29 23.74 2.90
C ARG A 141 6.80 23.94 2.79
N HIS A 142 7.27 25.12 3.19
CA HIS A 142 8.70 25.47 3.25
C HIS A 142 9.18 25.39 4.70
N THR A 143 9.71 24.23 5.10
CA THR A 143 10.23 24.04 6.47
C THR A 143 11.70 24.48 6.52
N ARG A 144 12.00 25.60 7.19
CA ARG A 144 13.37 26.09 7.32
C ARG A 144 14.17 25.19 8.26
N ARG A 145 15.08 24.38 7.72
CA ARG A 145 16.02 23.54 8.49
C ARG A 145 17.44 24.11 8.41
N VAL A 146 18.19 24.02 9.52
CA VAL A 146 19.60 24.46 9.57
C VAL A 146 20.46 23.38 8.92
N ILE A 147 21.23 23.75 7.89
CA ILE A 147 22.14 22.86 7.17
C ILE A 147 23.36 22.57 8.06
N CYS A 148 23.78 21.30 8.08
CA CYS A 148 25.03 20.90 8.74
C CYS A 148 26.22 21.47 7.99
N VAL A 149 26.99 22.34 8.65
CA VAL A 149 28.18 22.96 8.06
C VAL A 149 29.24 21.90 7.73
N ASN A 150 29.47 20.94 8.61
CA ASN A 150 30.47 19.88 8.40
C ASN A 150 30.11 19.00 7.20
N TYR A 151 28.84 18.64 7.05
CA TYR A 151 28.36 17.88 5.89
C TYR A 151 28.46 18.69 4.60
N LEU A 152 28.18 20.00 4.65
CA LEU A 152 28.33 20.88 3.49
C LEU A 152 29.80 20.95 3.01
N VAL A 153 30.75 20.87 3.93
CA VAL A 153 32.20 20.84 3.64
C VAL A 153 32.65 19.44 3.14
N GLY A 154 31.77 18.44 3.18
CA GLY A 154 31.95 17.12 2.55
C GLY A 154 31.97 15.95 3.51
N PHE A 155 32.13 16.17 4.83
CA PHE A 155 32.14 15.08 5.81
C PHE A 155 31.59 15.53 7.17
N CYS A 156 30.57 14.80 7.64
CA CYS A 156 30.04 14.97 8.99
C CYS A 156 30.36 13.72 9.83
N PRO A 157 31.06 13.84 10.97
CA PRO A 157 31.41 12.69 11.83
C PRO A 157 30.19 12.00 12.45
N GLU A 158 29.04 12.71 12.55
CA GLU A 158 27.79 12.17 13.08
C GLU A 158 27.00 11.34 12.04
N GLY A 159 27.45 11.32 10.78
CA GLY A 159 26.84 10.53 9.70
C GLY A 159 25.37 10.88 9.46
N PRO A 160 24.52 9.92 9.04
CA PRO A 160 23.10 10.16 8.73
C PRO A 160 22.24 10.50 9.95
N SER A 161 22.75 10.28 11.17
CA SER A 161 22.10 10.60 12.44
C SER A 161 22.39 12.02 12.96
N CYS A 162 23.05 12.86 12.17
CA CYS A 162 23.40 14.22 12.58
C CYS A 162 22.16 15.05 12.96
N LYS A 163 22.30 15.89 14.00
CA LYS A 163 21.23 16.82 14.44
C LYS A 163 20.87 17.86 13.38
N PHE A 164 21.81 18.19 12.49
CA PHE A 164 21.65 19.20 11.45
C PHE A 164 21.29 18.58 10.10
N MET A 165 20.57 19.32 9.26
CA MET A 165 20.09 18.79 7.98
C MET A 165 21.25 18.49 7.02
N HIS A 166 21.27 17.28 6.47
CA HIS A 166 22.16 16.87 5.38
C HIS A 166 21.38 16.92 4.06
N PRO A 167 21.57 17.94 3.20
CA PRO A 167 20.84 18.05 1.94
C PRO A 167 21.22 16.89 1.01
N ARG A 168 20.22 16.25 0.39
CA ARG A 168 20.45 15.25 -0.65
C ARG A 168 20.27 15.92 -2.02
N PHE A 169 21.37 16.10 -2.74
CA PHE A 169 21.37 16.78 -4.04
C PHE A 169 21.03 15.85 -5.21
N GLU A 170 21.06 14.54 -4.99
CA GLU A 170 20.69 13.53 -5.99
C GLU A 170 19.17 13.37 -6.11
N LEU A 171 18.68 13.28 -7.35
CA LEU A 171 17.29 12.93 -7.64
C LEU A 171 17.06 11.44 -7.31
N PRO A 172 15.91 11.06 -6.71
CA PRO A 172 15.47 9.68 -6.80
C PRO A 172 15.10 9.41 -8.26
N MET A 173 16.08 8.97 -9.05
CA MET A 173 15.79 8.30 -10.31
C MET A 173 15.09 7.00 -9.92
N GLY A 174 13.81 6.86 -10.29
CA GLY A 174 13.09 5.63 -10.06
C GLY A 174 13.83 4.47 -10.73
N THR A 175 14.38 3.56 -9.94
CA THR A 175 14.48 2.12 -10.22
C THR A 175 15.19 1.44 -9.05
N THR A 176 14.47 0.46 -8.48
CA THR A 176 14.94 -0.77 -7.83
C THR A 176 16.05 -0.72 -6.78
N GLU A 177 15.71 -1.27 -5.63
CA GLU A 177 16.61 -1.70 -4.56
C GLU A 177 17.99 -2.13 -5.09
N GLN A 178 19.01 -1.35 -4.72
CA GLN A 178 20.39 -1.81 -4.81
C GLN A 178 20.78 -2.41 -3.46
N PRO A 179 21.21 -3.69 -3.41
CA PRO A 179 21.90 -4.23 -2.24
C PRO A 179 23.22 -3.48 -2.03
N PRO A 180 23.79 -3.52 -0.81
CA PRO A 180 24.98 -2.74 -0.47
C PRO A 180 26.17 -3.13 -1.37
N LEU A 181 26.86 -2.10 -1.88
CA LEU A 181 28.06 -2.23 -2.71
C LEU A 181 29.14 -3.06 -1.97
N PRO A 182 29.74 -4.10 -2.60
CA PRO A 182 30.84 -4.84 -2.00
C PRO A 182 32.12 -4.01 -2.02
N GLN A 183 32.81 -4.02 -0.88
CA GLN A 183 34.10 -3.38 -0.65
C GLN A 183 35.16 -3.89 -1.65
N GLN A 184 35.89 -2.95 -2.24
CA GLN A 184 37.00 -3.22 -3.14
C GLN A 184 38.12 -3.93 -2.38
N THR A 185 38.39 -5.20 -2.73
CA THR A 185 39.61 -5.90 -2.33
C THR A 185 40.52 -6.01 -3.55
N GLN A 186 41.81 -5.74 -3.35
CA GLN A 186 42.87 -5.67 -4.37
C GLN A 186 43.00 -6.97 -5.18
N PRO A 187 43.45 -6.92 -6.46
CA PRO A 187 43.52 -8.11 -7.30
C PRO A 187 44.78 -8.95 -7.00
N PRO A 188 44.68 -10.29 -6.89
CA PRO A 188 45.85 -11.14 -6.89
C PRO A 188 46.31 -11.49 -8.32
N THR A 189 47.59 -11.84 -8.37
CA THR A 189 48.48 -12.05 -9.51
C THR A 189 48.07 -13.15 -10.49
N LYS A 190 48.49 -12.95 -11.75
CA LYS A 190 48.34 -13.82 -12.91
C LYS A 190 48.87 -15.25 -12.68
N VAL A 191 48.13 -16.25 -13.16
CA VAL A 191 48.68 -17.56 -13.56
C VAL A 191 48.07 -17.96 -14.90
N SER A 192 48.95 -18.30 -15.83
CA SER A 192 48.74 -18.69 -17.22
C SER A 192 48.64 -20.21 -17.37
N TYR A 193 47.75 -20.73 -18.22
CA TYR A 193 47.85 -22.06 -18.88
C TYR A 193 47.05 -22.09 -20.21
N PRO A 194 47.32 -23.06 -21.12
CA PRO A 194 47.42 -22.79 -22.57
C PRO A 194 46.19 -23.17 -23.40
N ALA A 195 46.28 -22.81 -24.69
CA ALA A 195 45.25 -22.81 -25.73
C ALA A 195 44.82 -24.19 -26.26
N ALA A 196 43.58 -24.28 -26.74
CA ALA A 196 43.09 -25.29 -27.68
C ALA A 196 41.93 -24.74 -28.55
N PRO A 197 41.67 -25.30 -29.75
CA PRO A 197 41.31 -24.51 -30.93
C PRO A 197 39.83 -24.56 -31.36
N TRP A 198 39.49 -23.58 -32.21
CA TRP A 198 38.18 -23.26 -32.80
C TRP A 198 37.67 -24.30 -33.80
N PRO A 199 36.35 -24.39 -33.99
CA PRO A 199 35.78 -24.71 -35.30
C PRO A 199 34.96 -23.56 -35.90
N HIS A 200 34.88 -23.61 -37.22
CA HIS A 200 34.55 -22.55 -38.16
C HIS A 200 33.06 -22.20 -38.34
N ARG A 201 32.87 -20.96 -38.82
CA ARG A 201 31.73 -20.25 -39.45
C ARG A 201 30.95 -21.05 -40.53
N PRO A 202 29.72 -20.65 -40.95
CA PRO A 202 29.45 -19.41 -41.74
C PRO A 202 28.15 -18.65 -41.38
N ALA A 203 28.08 -17.32 -41.30
CA ALA A 203 28.04 -16.29 -42.35
C ALA A 203 26.85 -16.38 -43.35
N LYS A 204 25.89 -15.44 -43.24
CA LYS A 204 25.07 -14.81 -44.31
C LYS A 204 24.43 -13.52 -43.73
N MET A 205 24.93 -12.32 -44.09
CA MET A 205 24.37 -11.37 -45.10
C MET A 205 22.98 -10.85 -44.68
N VAL A 206 22.85 -9.75 -43.93
CA VAL A 206 22.77 -8.34 -44.39
C VAL A 206 21.98 -8.15 -45.68
N LEU A 207 20.83 -7.45 -45.58
CA LEU A 207 20.36 -6.38 -46.47
C LEU A 207 19.07 -5.75 -45.90
N LEU A 208 19.20 -4.57 -45.29
CA LEU A 208 18.22 -3.47 -45.37
C LEU A 208 18.37 -2.83 -46.78
N PRO A 209 17.40 -2.07 -47.37
CA PRO A 209 16.76 -0.93 -46.70
C PRO A 209 15.33 -0.49 -47.16
N THR A 210 14.75 0.42 -46.37
CA THR A 210 13.95 1.64 -46.70
C THR A 210 12.80 1.62 -47.71
N LEU A 211 11.65 2.18 -47.27
CA LEU A 211 10.81 3.29 -47.83
C LEU A 211 9.43 3.20 -47.14
N CYS A 212 8.89 4.14 -46.36
CA CYS A 212 8.60 5.57 -46.56
C CYS A 212 7.48 5.85 -47.57
N GLU A 213 6.22 5.94 -47.09
CA GLU A 213 5.08 6.80 -47.53
C GLU A 213 4.01 6.65 -46.42
N VAL A 214 3.51 7.66 -45.69
CA VAL A 214 2.89 8.96 -46.01
C VAL A 214 1.62 8.84 -46.87
N TYR A 215 0.46 8.64 -46.22
CA TYR A 215 -0.86 9.05 -46.72
C TYR A 215 -1.72 9.49 -45.50
N TYR A 216 -2.03 10.79 -45.38
CA TYR A 216 -3.26 11.48 -45.84
C TYR A 216 -4.37 11.39 -44.78
N ARG A 217 -4.67 12.41 -43.96
CA ARG A 217 -5.19 13.80 -44.12
C ARG A 217 -6.62 13.86 -43.53
N PRO A 218 -7.10 15.06 -43.14
CA PRO A 218 -8.12 15.29 -42.13
C PRO A 218 -9.54 15.44 -42.68
N HIS A 219 -10.51 15.42 -41.77
CA HIS A 219 -11.64 16.36 -41.74
C HIS A 219 -12.07 16.60 -40.29
#